data_AF-A0A496UZI4-F1
#
_entry.id   AF-A0A496UZI4-F1
#
_cell.length_a   1.000
_cell.length_b   1.000
_cell.length_c   1.000
_cell.angle_alpha   90.00
_cell.angle_beta   90.00
_cell.angle_gamma   90.00
#
_symmetry.space_group_name_H-M   'P 1'
#
loop_
_entity.id
_entity.type
_entity.pdbx_description
1 polymer ?
#
loop_
_entity_poly.entity_id
_entity_poly.type
_entity_poly.pdbx_seq_one_letter_code
_entity_poly.pdbx_strand_id
1 'polypeptide(L)'
;MQLFQIRFMLNIALVLVGLWSSIAQAQQPEVFLQLGHSGLVFDVAFSPNGKTVLSGSSDKTLKLWDVQSGRLIRTFEGHSDGVEAVAFSPDGKTALSGSWDETMKLWEVN
;
A
#
# COMPACT_ATOMS: atom_id res chain seq x y z
N MET A 1 11.57 -19.61 -57.01
CA MET A 1 10.56 -18.77 -56.35
C MET A 1 10.12 -19.36 -54.99
N GLN A 2 11.03 -19.84 -54.12
CA GLN A 2 10.65 -20.38 -52.80
C GLN A 2 11.67 -20.16 -51.63
N LEU A 3 12.82 -19.52 -51.83
CA LEU A 3 13.78 -19.27 -50.73
C LEU A 3 13.92 -17.80 -50.27
N PHE A 4 13.44 -16.82 -51.05
CA PHE A 4 13.49 -15.41 -50.64
C PHE A 4 12.33 -15.01 -49.69
N GLN A 5 11.20 -15.71 -49.76
CA GLN A 5 10.03 -15.45 -48.90
C GLN A 5 10.20 -16.00 -47.47
N ILE A 6 11.06 -17.01 -47.25
CA ILE A 6 11.25 -17.62 -45.92
C ILE A 6 12.25 -16.83 -45.06
N ARG A 7 13.23 -16.13 -45.67
CA ARG A 7 14.15 -15.23 -44.93
C ARG A 7 13.52 -13.89 -44.55
N PHE A 8 12.45 -13.47 -45.25
CA PHE A 8 11.76 -12.22 -44.92
C PHE A 8 10.75 -12.38 -43.77
N MET A 9 10.19 -13.59 -43.58
CA MET A 9 9.29 -13.87 -42.45
C MET A 9 10.02 -14.14 -41.13
N LEU A 10 11.30 -14.55 -41.13
CA LEU A 10 12.04 -14.86 -39.90
C LEU A 10 12.52 -13.61 -39.14
N ASN A 11 12.71 -12.47 -39.83
CA ASN A 11 13.14 -11.21 -39.21
C ASN A 11 12.00 -10.40 -38.58
N ILE A 12 10.74 -10.74 -38.85
CA ILE A 12 9.58 -10.05 -38.27
C ILE A 12 9.21 -10.66 -36.91
N ALA A 13 9.51 -11.94 -36.68
CA ALA A 13 9.24 -12.63 -35.41
C ALA A 13 10.14 -12.15 -34.25
N LEU A 14 11.42 -11.80 -34.52
CA LEU A 14 12.35 -11.35 -33.48
C LEU A 14 12.05 -9.95 -32.93
N VAL A 15 11.50 -9.06 -33.76
CA VAL A 15 11.11 -7.70 -33.33
C VAL A 15 9.92 -7.75 -32.36
N LEU A 16 9.02 -8.73 -32.52
CA LEU A 16 7.86 -8.88 -31.65
C LEU A 16 8.21 -9.48 -30.27
N VAL A 17 9.20 -10.36 -30.14
CA VAL A 17 9.58 -10.93 -28.83
C VAL A 17 10.21 -9.87 -27.91
N GLY A 18 11.02 -8.96 -28.47
CA GLY A 18 11.63 -7.85 -27.71
C GLY A 18 10.68 -6.67 -27.43
N LEU A 19 9.70 -6.43 -28.30
CA LEU A 19 8.66 -5.44 -28.05
C LEU A 19 7.63 -5.96 -27.05
N TRP A 20 7.21 -7.23 -27.14
CA TRP A 20 6.23 -7.78 -26.21
C TRP A 20 6.77 -7.85 -24.78
N SER A 21 8.07 -8.12 -24.58
CA SER A 21 8.69 -8.03 -23.25
C SER A 21 8.79 -6.61 -22.70
N SER A 22 8.79 -5.58 -23.55
CA SER A 22 8.79 -4.18 -23.14
C SER A 22 7.39 -3.62 -22.86
N ILE A 23 6.34 -4.20 -23.46
CA ILE A 23 4.94 -3.78 -23.28
C ILE A 23 4.22 -4.64 -22.21
N ALA A 24 4.67 -5.89 -22.01
CA ALA A 24 4.15 -6.79 -20.97
C ALA A 24 4.67 -6.47 -19.56
N GLN A 25 5.54 -5.47 -19.43
CA GLN A 25 5.91 -4.88 -18.15
C GLN A 25 4.91 -3.79 -17.73
N ALA A 26 3.62 -3.98 -17.98
CA ALA A 26 2.60 -3.39 -17.13
C ALA A 26 2.67 -4.17 -15.81
N GLN A 27 3.62 -3.75 -14.97
CA GLN A 27 3.82 -4.24 -13.62
C GLN A 27 2.43 -4.35 -12.98
N GLN A 28 1.96 -5.58 -12.75
CA GLN A 28 0.83 -5.82 -11.87
C GLN A 28 1.12 -4.98 -10.62
N PRO A 29 0.22 -4.11 -10.14
CA PRO A 29 0.48 -3.42 -8.89
C PRO A 29 0.73 -4.53 -7.88
N GLU A 30 1.98 -4.71 -7.47
CA GLU A 30 2.33 -5.67 -6.44
C GLU A 30 1.59 -5.15 -5.21
N VAL A 31 0.45 -5.77 -4.92
CA VAL A 31 -0.25 -5.56 -3.67
C VAL A 31 0.75 -5.99 -2.61
N PHE A 32 1.45 -5.03 -1.99
CA PHE A 32 2.38 -5.27 -0.91
C PHE A 32 1.56 -5.78 0.28
N LEU A 33 1.32 -7.09 0.32
CA LEU A 33 0.61 -7.77 1.40
C LEU A 33 1.56 -7.96 2.57
N GLN A 34 1.87 -6.88 3.29
CA GLN A 34 2.45 -7.05 4.62
C GLN A 34 1.32 -7.36 5.62
N LEU A 35 1.22 -8.62 6.00
CA LEU A 35 0.42 -9.04 7.15
C LEU A 35 0.91 -8.29 8.38
N GLY A 36 0.01 -7.62 9.10
CA GLY A 36 0.42 -6.86 10.30
C GLY A 36 -0.68 -6.70 11.35
N HIS A 37 -1.91 -6.38 10.94
CA HIS A 37 -3.05 -6.43 11.88
C HIS A 37 -3.49 -7.87 12.11
N SER A 38 -3.82 -8.21 13.35
CA SER A 38 -4.37 -9.53 13.73
C SER A 38 -5.90 -9.53 13.82
N GLY A 39 -6.53 -8.43 13.39
CA GLY A 39 -7.97 -8.22 13.39
C GLY A 39 -8.45 -7.48 12.15
N LEU A 40 -9.75 -7.21 12.09
CA LEU A 40 -10.35 -6.43 11.02
C LEU A 40 -9.75 -5.02 11.02
N VAL A 41 -9.44 -4.49 9.85
CA VAL A 41 -9.09 -3.07 9.68
C VAL A 41 -10.40 -2.32 9.44
N PHE A 42 -10.73 -1.39 10.33
CA PHE A 42 -11.98 -0.64 10.26
C PHE A 42 -11.83 0.64 9.45
N ASP A 43 -10.67 1.31 9.55
CA ASP A 43 -10.43 2.58 8.88
C ASP A 43 -8.97 2.76 8.48
N VAL A 44 -8.76 3.58 7.44
CA VAL A 44 -7.44 3.95 6.91
C VAL A 44 -7.43 5.41 6.48
N ALA A 45 -6.33 6.11 6.78
CA ALA A 45 -6.12 7.49 6.37
C ALA A 45 -4.71 7.68 5.77
N PHE A 46 -4.62 8.39 4.65
CA PHE A 46 -3.35 8.88 4.14
C PHE A 46 -2.89 10.09 4.94
N SER A 47 -1.59 10.19 5.18
CA SER A 47 -0.96 11.43 5.62
C SER A 47 -1.12 12.53 4.56
N PRO A 48 -1.12 13.81 4.94
CA PRO A 48 -1.29 14.93 4.00
C PRO A 48 -0.23 14.98 2.90
N ASN A 49 0.98 14.49 3.20
CA ASN A 49 2.08 14.42 2.23
C ASN A 49 2.06 13.13 1.38
N GLY A 50 1.13 12.21 1.64
CA GLY A 50 0.95 10.95 0.93
C GLY A 50 2.05 9.91 1.12
N LYS A 51 3.01 10.12 2.04
CA LYS A 51 4.14 9.21 2.25
C LYS A 51 3.83 8.08 3.21
N THR A 52 2.90 8.30 4.12
CA THR A 52 2.47 7.28 5.09
C THR A 52 0.96 7.09 5.10
N VAL A 53 0.54 5.89 5.51
CA VAL A 53 -0.86 5.54 5.81
C VAL A 53 -0.97 5.17 7.29
N LEU A 54 -2.06 5.56 7.93
CA LEU A 54 -2.44 5.10 9.27
C LEU A 54 -3.67 4.20 9.15
N SER A 55 -3.67 3.07 9.85
CA SER A 55 -4.82 2.17 9.92
C SER A 55 -5.24 1.94 11.37
N GLY A 56 -6.54 1.80 11.60
CA GLY A 56 -7.14 1.39 12.88
C GLY A 56 -7.80 0.02 12.77
N SER A 57 -7.69 -0.81 13.83
CA SER A 57 -8.13 -2.21 13.78
C SER A 57 -8.85 -2.69 15.04
N SER A 58 -9.64 -3.76 14.88
CA SER A 58 -10.22 -4.55 15.97
C SER A 58 -9.17 -5.24 16.84
N ASP A 59 -7.90 -5.28 16.44
CA ASP A 59 -6.79 -5.72 17.29
C ASP A 59 -6.35 -4.68 18.33
N LYS A 60 -7.09 -3.57 18.44
CA LYS A 60 -6.90 -2.49 19.44
C LYS A 60 -5.67 -1.63 19.18
N THR A 61 -5.03 -1.78 18.02
CA THR A 61 -3.84 -1.02 17.64
C THR A 61 -4.13 -0.10 16.47
N LEU A 62 -3.27 0.91 16.33
CA LEU A 62 -3.05 1.59 15.07
C LEU A 62 -1.72 1.18 14.47
N LYS A 63 -1.62 1.21 13.14
CA LYS A 63 -0.35 0.96 12.43
C LYS A 63 -0.07 2.04 11.40
N LEU A 64 1.17 2.53 11.41
CA LEU A 64 1.70 3.47 10.43
C LEU A 64 2.51 2.72 9.39
N TRP A 65 2.25 2.97 8.12
CA TRP A 65 2.85 2.26 7.00
C TRP A 65 3.55 3.25 6.08
N ASP A 66 4.67 2.83 5.51
CA ASP A 66 5.33 3.54 4.41
C ASP A 66 4.63 3.19 3.10
N VAL A 67 4.17 4.21 2.36
CA VAL A 67 3.40 4.01 1.12
C VAL A 67 4.25 3.42 0.00
N GLN A 68 5.54 3.78 -0.07
CA GLN A 68 6.41 3.36 -1.16
C GLN A 68 6.82 1.89 -1.05
N SER A 69 7.13 1.44 0.16
CA SER A 69 7.62 0.08 0.43
C SER A 69 6.54 -0.85 0.99
N GLY A 70 5.37 -0.33 1.36
CA GLY A 70 4.32 -1.10 2.04
C GLY A 70 4.71 -1.59 3.44
N ARG A 71 5.83 -1.13 3.98
CA ARG A 71 6.38 -1.63 5.25
C ARG A 71 5.72 -0.96 6.44
N LEU A 72 5.50 -1.74 7.49
CA LEU A 72 5.11 -1.23 8.80
C LEU A 72 6.25 -0.37 9.38
N ILE A 73 5.96 0.90 9.63
CA ILE A 73 6.86 1.86 10.30
C ILE A 73 6.71 1.75 11.82
N ARG A 74 5.46 1.74 12.31
CA ARG A 74 5.17 1.83 13.74
C ARG A 74 3.83 1.21 14.09
N THR A 75 3.74 0.61 15.27
CA THR A 75 2.47 0.23 15.91
C THR A 75 2.23 1.16 17.10
N PHE A 76 1.00 1.66 17.22
CA PHE A 76 0.54 2.43 18.37
C PHE A 76 -0.36 1.56 19.22
N GLU A 77 0.06 1.33 20.46
CA GLU A 77 -0.68 0.60 21.48
C GLU A 77 -1.22 1.58 22.52
N GLY A 78 -2.39 1.30 23.07
CA GLY A 78 -2.96 2.08 24.18
C GLY A 78 -4.47 2.15 24.22
N HIS A 79 -5.17 1.79 23.14
CA HIS A 79 -6.61 1.53 23.20
C HIS A 79 -6.88 0.18 23.84
N SER A 80 -7.96 0.08 24.62
CA SER A 80 -8.38 -1.19 25.26
C SER A 80 -9.45 -1.95 24.46
N ASP A 81 -9.93 -1.37 23.36
CA ASP A 81 -10.87 -1.98 22.42
C ASP A 81 -10.57 -1.55 20.96
N GLY A 82 -11.36 -2.04 20.00
CA GLY A 82 -11.15 -1.81 18.56
C GLY A 82 -11.09 -0.32 18.19
N VAL A 83 -10.20 0.03 17.27
CA VAL A 83 -10.05 1.39 16.75
C VAL A 83 -10.88 1.53 15.47
N GLU A 84 -11.94 2.33 15.52
CA GLU A 84 -12.93 2.44 14.44
C GLU A 84 -12.67 3.60 13.49
N ALA A 85 -11.99 4.65 13.95
CA ALA A 85 -11.74 5.84 13.16
C ALA A 85 -10.31 6.34 13.34
N VAL A 86 -9.68 6.78 12.25
CA VAL A 86 -8.35 7.38 12.25
C VAL A 86 -8.30 8.63 11.37
N ALA A 87 -7.57 9.65 11.80
CA ALA A 87 -7.41 10.88 11.01
C ALA A 87 -6.04 11.50 11.22
N PHE A 88 -5.41 11.95 10.14
CA PHE A 88 -4.21 12.79 10.23
C PHE A 88 -4.56 14.25 10.47
N SER A 89 -3.71 14.92 11.25
CA SER A 89 -3.65 16.39 11.25
C SER A 89 -3.23 16.92 9.88
N PRO A 90 -3.64 18.14 9.49
CA PRO A 90 -3.28 18.72 8.18
C PRO A 90 -1.78 18.90 7.96
N ASP A 91 -0.99 19.05 9.03
CA ASP A 91 0.48 19.15 8.93
C ASP A 91 1.19 17.78 8.99
N GLY A 92 0.44 16.70 9.24
CA GLY A 92 0.91 15.32 9.25
C GLY A 92 1.75 14.93 10.47
N LYS A 93 1.94 15.83 11.45
CA LYS A 93 2.77 15.54 12.63
C LYS A 93 2.03 14.72 13.67
N THR A 94 0.72 14.89 13.73
CA THR A 94 -0.14 14.16 14.67
C THR A 94 -1.27 13.41 13.97
N ALA A 95 -1.84 12.44 14.67
CA ALA A 95 -3.05 11.75 14.27
C ALA A 95 -4.01 11.56 15.45
N LEU A 96 -5.30 11.50 15.16
CA LEU A 96 -6.35 11.16 16.11
C LEU A 96 -6.88 9.77 15.82
N SER A 97 -7.31 9.09 16.89
CA SER A 97 -8.03 7.83 16.82
C SER A 97 -9.27 7.84 17.70
N GLY A 98 -10.34 7.22 17.21
CA GLY A 98 -11.55 6.93 17.98
C GLY A 98 -11.73 5.42 18.14
N SER A 99 -12.10 4.98 19.35
CA SER A 99 -12.20 3.56 19.69
C SER A 99 -13.49 3.24 20.44
N TRP A 100 -13.86 1.96 20.38
CA TRP A 100 -14.93 1.34 21.16
C TRP A 100 -14.65 1.38 22.67
N ASP A 101 -13.44 1.72 23.11
CA ASP A 101 -13.11 1.96 24.51
C ASP A 101 -13.60 3.30 25.07
N GLU A 102 -14.49 3.98 24.35
CA GLU A 102 -15.07 5.28 24.71
C GLU A 102 -14.05 6.43 24.77
N THR A 103 -12.82 6.23 24.27
CA THR A 103 -11.78 7.26 24.25
C THR A 103 -11.41 7.71 22.85
N MET A 104 -10.97 8.97 22.77
CA MET A 104 -10.16 9.46 21.67
C MET A 104 -8.72 9.66 22.14
N LYS A 105 -7.75 9.35 21.28
CA LYS A 105 -6.32 9.55 21.58
C LYS A 105 -5.64 10.34 20.47
N LEU A 106 -4.73 11.22 20.88
CA LEU A 106 -3.84 11.98 19.99
C LEU A 106 -2.46 11.34 20.01
N TRP A 107 -1.89 11.14 18.82
CA TRP A 107 -0.61 10.48 18.61
C TRP A 107 0.35 11.38 17.86
N GLU A 108 1.58 11.47 18.33
CA GLU A 108 2.69 12.02 17.53
C GLU A 108 3.16 10.96 16.53
N VAL A 109 3.21 11.35 15.25
CA VAL A 109 3.55 10.48 14.11
C VAL A 109 5.04 10.55 13.75
N ASN A 110 5.78 11.47 14.38
CA ASN A 110 7.22 11.69 14.20
C ASN A 110 8.06 10.41 14.41
#